data_AF-A0A8S4BH66-F1
#
_entry.id   AF-A0A8S4BH66-F1
#
_cell.length_a   1.000
_cell.length_b   1.000
_cell.length_c   1.000
_cell.angle_alpha   90.00
_cell.angle_beta   90.00
_cell.angle_gamma   90.00
#
_symmetry.space_group_name_H-M   'P 1'
#
loop_
_entity.id
_entity.type
_entity.pdbx_description
1 polymer ?
#
loop_
_entity_poly.entity_id
_entity_poly.type
_entity_poly.pdbx_seq_one_letter_code
_entity_poly.pdbx_strand_id
1 'polypeptide(L)'
;MAAQSDGGKPGGGGGGDGGYGGGGGGGFAQLYDVDAEEPLDSAAIHICQCCRSSACYWGCRSACLGSLLGGGGPPPGGGGGGGVGGVRETHCPPREQLWLDCLWIVLALLVFFWDVGTDLCLAAEYYRRRDYLWFGLTLFFVLVPSALVQILSFRWFVQDYTGGGLGEVEGLTKRGPVALGCLYPGKDRLQLASIWLWQATIHVLQLGQVWRYIRTLYLGVMSRRQREHQRRWYWAMMFEYADVNMLRLLETFLESAPQLVLQLCIMIQENRAETLQCISSLASLLSLAWVLASYHKLLRDSRDDQRSMSYRGALLHLLWRLFTISSRVLALALFASLFHIYFGIFVVLHWCAMAFWVVHGGTDFCMSKWEEVLFNMVVGIVYIFCWFNVKEGRTRHRMVAYYTVVLAENT
;
A
#
# COMPACT_ATOMS: atom_id res chain seq x y z
N MET A 1 -28.95 53.66 47.14
CA MET A 1 -29.79 52.69 47.88
C MET A 1 -31.22 52.85 47.40
N ALA A 2 -31.66 51.97 46.50
CA ALA A 2 -33.07 51.76 46.18
C ALA A 2 -33.21 50.27 45.87
N ALA A 3 -33.96 49.56 46.71
CA ALA A 3 -34.14 48.13 46.70
C ALA A 3 -35.58 47.79 46.29
N GLN A 4 -35.68 46.80 45.40
CA GLN A 4 -36.76 45.83 45.15
C GLN A 4 -38.23 46.31 45.11
N SER A 5 -38.83 46.17 43.91
CA SER A 5 -40.23 45.78 43.74
C SER A 5 -40.45 45.08 42.39
N ASP A 6 -41.43 44.19 42.36
CA ASP A 6 -41.81 43.17 41.38
C ASP A 6 -42.28 43.66 39.99
N GLY A 7 -42.21 42.75 39.01
CA GLY A 7 -42.94 42.86 37.73
C GLY A 7 -42.80 41.59 36.86
N GLY A 8 -43.92 40.89 36.61
CA GLY A 8 -44.05 39.59 35.92
C GLY A 8 -43.53 39.50 34.46
N LYS A 9 -43.58 38.36 33.74
CA LYS A 9 -44.64 37.34 33.60
C LYS A 9 -44.09 36.21 32.70
N PRO A 10 -44.41 34.90 32.88
CA PRO A 10 -44.27 33.90 31.82
C PRO A 10 -45.65 33.46 31.28
N GLY A 11 -45.75 33.28 29.97
CA GLY A 11 -46.86 32.59 29.30
C GLY A 11 -46.27 31.52 28.37
N GLY A 12 -46.93 30.42 28.03
CA GLY A 12 -48.27 29.93 28.32
C GLY A 12 -48.56 28.72 27.40
N GLY A 13 -49.58 27.94 27.73
CA GLY A 13 -50.15 26.85 26.92
C GLY A 13 -50.05 25.51 27.64
N GLY A 14 -51.11 24.78 27.99
CA GLY A 14 -52.52 24.81 27.60
C GLY A 14 -52.94 23.33 27.45
N GLY A 15 -53.80 22.83 28.33
CA GLY A 15 -54.07 21.40 28.51
C GLY A 15 -55.49 20.92 28.16
N GLY A 16 -55.64 19.60 28.31
CA GLY A 16 -56.89 18.81 28.36
C GLY A 16 -57.31 18.21 27.01
N ASP A 17 -57.78 16.97 26.86
CA ASP A 17 -57.97 15.80 27.73
C ASP A 17 -58.35 14.62 26.81
N GLY A 18 -58.11 13.37 27.26
CA GLY A 18 -58.93 12.22 26.85
C GLY A 18 -58.20 10.93 26.48
N GLY A 19 -58.51 9.84 27.20
CA GLY A 19 -58.64 8.50 26.60
C GLY A 19 -57.76 7.38 27.16
N TYR A 20 -58.31 6.57 28.07
CA TYR A 20 -57.84 5.24 28.43
C TYR A 20 -58.08 4.22 27.30
N GLY A 21 -57.16 3.25 27.11
CA GLY A 21 -57.49 1.91 26.58
C GLY A 21 -56.46 1.24 25.66
N GLY A 22 -55.81 0.18 26.16
CA GLY A 22 -55.73 -1.14 25.50
C GLY A 22 -54.64 -1.46 24.45
N GLY A 23 -53.89 -2.53 24.72
CA GLY A 23 -53.19 -3.38 23.72
C GLY A 23 -51.82 -2.87 23.27
N GLY A 24 -50.74 -3.64 23.21
CA GLY A 24 -50.50 -5.06 23.38
C GLY A 24 -49.08 -5.36 22.86
N GLY A 25 -48.39 -6.30 23.50
CA GLY A 25 -47.27 -7.04 22.91
C GLY A 25 -45.88 -6.40 22.96
N GLY A 26 -44.94 -7.14 23.59
CA GLY A 26 -43.53 -7.11 23.19
C GLY A 26 -42.56 -6.48 24.19
N GLY A 27 -42.32 -7.17 25.31
CA GLY A 27 -41.25 -6.82 26.23
C GLY A 27 -40.58 -8.07 26.78
N PHE A 28 -39.89 -8.82 25.92
CA PHE A 28 -38.90 -9.79 26.37
C PHE A 28 -37.52 -9.21 26.06
N ALA A 29 -36.76 -8.96 27.11
CA ALA A 29 -35.38 -8.52 27.06
C ALA A 29 -34.54 -9.55 26.30
N GLN A 30 -33.87 -9.09 25.24
CA GLN A 30 -32.69 -9.76 24.71
C GLN A 30 -31.56 -8.72 24.64
N LEU A 31 -30.85 -8.63 25.77
CA LEU A 31 -29.42 -8.34 25.76
C LEU A 31 -28.76 -9.38 24.85
N TYR A 32 -28.22 -8.95 23.71
CA TYR A 32 -27.05 -9.51 23.02
C TYR A 32 -26.83 -8.63 21.79
N ASP A 33 -26.37 -7.40 21.99
CA ASP A 33 -25.63 -6.69 20.94
C ASP A 33 -24.25 -7.36 20.92
N VAL A 34 -24.13 -8.34 20.03
CA VAL A 34 -22.85 -8.91 19.64
C VAL A 34 -22.08 -7.76 18.99
N ASP A 35 -21.07 -7.25 19.70
CA ASP A 35 -20.01 -6.43 19.13
C ASP A 35 -19.65 -7.00 17.77
N ALA A 36 -20.01 -6.27 16.72
CA ALA A 36 -19.65 -6.61 15.36
C ALA A 36 -18.13 -6.47 15.25
N GLU A 37 -17.41 -7.54 15.56
CA GLU A 37 -16.01 -7.69 15.19
C GLU A 37 -15.91 -7.46 13.68
N GLU A 38 -15.40 -6.27 13.30
CA GLU A 38 -14.97 -6.02 11.94
C GLU A 38 -13.95 -7.12 11.57
N PRO A 39 -14.13 -7.85 10.45
CA PRO A 39 -13.18 -8.87 10.08
C PRO A 39 -11.81 -8.24 9.83
N LEU A 40 -10.78 -8.96 10.28
CA LEU A 40 -9.33 -8.70 10.20
C LEU A 40 -8.75 -8.31 8.81
N ASP A 41 -9.55 -8.17 7.76
CA ASP A 41 -9.10 -7.96 6.38
C ASP A 41 -9.67 -6.69 5.69
N SER A 42 -10.26 -5.75 6.44
CA SER A 42 -10.74 -4.46 5.90
C SER A 42 -9.62 -3.41 5.75
N ALA A 43 -8.47 -3.79 5.18
CA ALA A 43 -7.43 -2.84 4.80
C ALA A 43 -7.58 -2.50 3.32
N ALA A 44 -8.38 -1.49 3.02
CA ALA A 44 -8.33 -0.81 1.73
C ALA A 44 -7.31 0.35 1.81
N ILE A 45 -6.83 0.83 0.66
CA ILE A 45 -5.83 1.88 0.55
C ILE A 45 -6.37 3.20 1.13
N HIS A 46 -5.96 3.60 2.35
CA HIS A 46 -6.29 4.92 2.92
C HIS A 46 -5.01 5.57 3.47
N ILE A 47 -4.46 6.54 2.72
CA ILE A 47 -3.21 7.22 3.11
C ILE A 47 -3.31 8.75 2.97
N CYS A 48 -4.44 9.30 2.46
CA CYS A 48 -4.59 10.75 2.30
C CYS A 48 -5.44 11.41 3.41
N GLN A 49 -4.77 12.05 4.37
CA GLN A 49 -5.44 12.86 5.42
C GLN A 49 -6.02 14.17 4.84
N CYS A 50 -5.48 14.69 3.74
CA CYS A 50 -5.90 15.97 3.14
C CYS A 50 -7.28 15.88 2.48
N CYS A 51 -7.58 14.73 1.88
CA CYS A 51 -8.73 14.52 1.00
C CYS A 51 -9.76 13.52 1.60
N ARG A 52 -9.43 12.92 2.77
CA ARG A 52 -10.26 11.95 3.53
C ARG A 52 -10.88 10.82 2.68
N SER A 53 -10.25 10.51 1.56
CA SER A 53 -10.73 9.57 0.54
C SER A 53 -9.61 8.59 0.15
N SER A 54 -9.96 7.31 0.03
CA SER A 54 -9.10 6.21 -0.43
C SER A 54 -8.64 6.39 -1.88
N ALA A 55 -9.42 7.13 -2.68
CA ALA A 55 -9.23 7.35 -4.11
C ALA A 55 -8.04 8.26 -4.45
N CYS A 56 -7.63 9.17 -3.56
CA CYS A 56 -6.70 10.26 -3.95
C CYS A 56 -5.23 10.06 -3.54
N TYR A 57 -4.75 8.84 -3.23
CA TYR A 57 -3.34 8.67 -2.81
C TYR A 57 -2.37 9.25 -3.83
N TRP A 58 -2.42 8.82 -5.08
CA TRP A 58 -1.50 9.25 -6.13
C TRP A 58 -1.67 10.73 -6.51
N GLY A 59 -2.87 11.28 -6.36
CA GLY A 59 -3.21 12.65 -6.69
C GLY A 59 -2.89 13.69 -5.62
N CYS A 60 -3.17 13.39 -4.36
CA CYS A 60 -2.94 14.28 -3.22
C CYS A 60 -1.54 14.07 -2.57
N ARG A 61 -0.77 13.03 -2.95
CA ARG A 61 0.54 12.67 -2.35
C ARG A 61 1.54 13.83 -2.29
N SER A 62 1.87 14.43 -3.43
CA SER A 62 2.87 15.51 -3.49
C SER A 62 2.42 16.77 -2.74
N ALA A 63 1.11 17.07 -2.76
CA ALA A 63 0.52 18.18 -2.02
C ALA A 63 0.55 17.95 -0.50
N CYS A 64 0.18 16.76 -0.02
CA CYS A 64 0.25 16.43 1.41
C CYS A 64 1.70 16.38 1.91
N LEU A 65 2.61 15.77 1.15
CA LEU A 65 4.04 15.74 1.49
C LEU A 65 4.64 17.16 1.50
N GLY A 66 4.28 17.99 0.52
CA GLY A 66 4.69 19.39 0.44
C GLY A 66 4.16 20.24 1.60
N SER A 67 2.91 20.03 2.03
CA SER A 67 2.33 20.70 3.19
C SER A 67 3.05 20.33 4.50
N LEU A 68 3.44 19.07 4.67
CA LEU A 68 4.14 18.58 5.86
C LEU A 68 5.57 19.13 5.96
N LEU A 69 6.28 19.16 4.84
CA LEU A 69 7.68 19.63 4.78
C LEU A 69 7.78 21.17 4.73
N GLY A 70 6.82 21.85 4.11
CA GLY A 70 6.85 23.29 3.80
C GLY A 70 6.45 24.25 4.92
N GLY A 71 6.00 23.78 6.08
CA GLY A 71 5.71 24.63 7.25
C GLY A 71 4.57 25.65 7.10
N GLY A 72 3.72 25.52 6.08
CA GLY A 72 2.55 26.40 5.88
C GLY A 72 1.35 25.92 6.67
N GLY A 73 0.67 26.84 7.38
CA GLY A 73 -0.57 26.60 8.12
C GLY A 73 -1.72 26.03 7.28
N PRO A 74 -2.91 25.82 7.89
CA PRO A 74 -4.03 25.11 7.28
C PRO A 74 -4.43 25.73 5.93
N PRO A 75 -4.99 24.92 5.01
CA PRO A 75 -5.35 25.39 3.67
C PRO A 75 -6.28 26.61 3.76
N PRO A 76 -6.05 27.67 2.96
CA PRO A 76 -6.92 28.83 2.97
C PRO A 76 -8.19 28.53 2.17
N GLY A 77 -9.34 28.71 2.81
CA GLY A 77 -10.58 29.09 2.11
C GLY A 77 -11.59 27.97 1.85
N GLY A 78 -12.39 27.67 2.87
CA GLY A 78 -13.82 27.40 2.70
C GLY A 78 -14.55 28.33 3.66
N GLY A 79 -14.95 29.51 3.20
CA GLY A 79 -15.75 30.44 3.99
C GLY A 79 -17.13 29.82 4.25
N GLY A 80 -17.42 29.51 5.51
CA GLY A 80 -18.72 29.01 5.94
C GLY A 80 -18.63 28.52 7.38
N GLY A 81 -19.19 29.29 8.31
CA GLY A 81 -19.17 28.98 9.73
C GLY A 81 -19.75 27.60 10.04
N GLY A 82 -18.97 26.81 10.76
CA GLY A 82 -19.34 25.50 11.30
C GLY A 82 -18.12 24.94 12.02
N GLY A 83 -18.25 24.69 13.33
CA GLY A 83 -17.14 24.43 14.24
C GLY A 83 -16.04 23.55 13.68
N VAL A 84 -14.83 24.12 13.58
CA VAL A 84 -13.60 23.39 13.30
C VAL A 84 -13.35 22.46 14.47
N GLY A 85 -13.82 21.21 14.34
CA GLY A 85 -13.33 20.11 15.15
C GLY A 85 -11.81 20.07 14.97
N GLY A 86 -11.07 20.36 16.05
CA GLY A 86 -9.63 20.33 16.06
C GLY A 86 -9.12 19.04 15.44
N VAL A 87 -8.02 19.16 14.68
CA VAL A 87 -7.22 18.02 14.23
C VAL A 87 -6.98 17.13 15.45
N ARG A 88 -7.74 16.04 15.57
CA ARG A 88 -7.66 15.11 16.69
C ARG A 88 -6.22 14.66 16.79
N GLU A 89 -5.64 14.77 17.98
CA GLU A 89 -4.25 14.39 18.26
C GLU A 89 -4.01 12.95 17.78
N THR A 90 -3.40 12.82 16.61
CA THR A 90 -2.85 11.55 16.12
C THR A 90 -1.68 11.22 17.03
N HIS A 91 -1.85 10.26 17.93
CA HIS A 91 -0.87 9.86 18.92
C HIS A 91 0.47 9.54 18.24
N CYS A 92 1.54 10.28 18.56
CA CYS A 92 2.87 9.90 18.07
C CYS A 92 3.22 8.53 18.65
N PRO A 93 3.71 7.56 17.86
CA PRO A 93 4.02 6.24 18.39
C PRO A 93 5.14 6.34 19.44
N PRO A 94 5.11 5.49 20.47
CA PRO A 94 6.13 5.46 21.50
C PRO A 94 7.53 5.18 20.92
N ARG A 95 8.57 5.71 21.57
CA ARG A 95 9.97 5.71 21.07
C ARG A 95 10.51 4.31 20.71
N GLU A 96 10.03 3.29 21.41
CA GLU A 96 10.37 1.87 21.21
C GLU A 96 9.84 1.34 19.88
N GLN A 97 8.61 1.72 19.51
CA GLN A 97 7.97 1.33 18.25
C GLN A 97 8.82 1.79 17.05
N LEU A 98 9.36 3.02 17.11
CA LEU A 98 10.17 3.58 16.03
C LEU A 98 11.49 2.84 15.78
N TRP A 99 12.10 2.21 16.82
CA TRP A 99 13.33 1.42 16.66
C TRP A 99 13.02 0.13 15.93
N LEU A 100 11.90 -0.49 16.30
CA LEU A 100 11.40 -1.70 15.67
C LEU A 100 10.96 -1.42 14.23
N ASP A 101 10.36 -0.26 13.93
CA ASP A 101 10.03 0.16 12.56
C ASP A 101 11.30 0.33 11.71
N CYS A 102 12.35 0.99 12.25
CA CYS A 102 13.64 1.11 11.55
C CYS A 102 14.29 -0.26 11.31
N LEU A 103 14.26 -1.15 12.31
CA LEU A 103 14.77 -2.51 12.18
C LEU A 103 14.00 -3.29 11.11
N TRP A 104 12.68 -3.14 11.06
CA TRP A 104 11.81 -3.77 10.07
C TRP A 104 12.13 -3.28 8.65
N ILE A 105 12.39 -1.98 8.48
CA ILE A 105 12.83 -1.39 7.20
C ILE A 105 14.19 -1.96 6.77
N VAL A 106 15.16 -2.06 7.69
CA VAL A 106 16.48 -2.63 7.41
C VAL A 106 16.36 -4.10 7.01
N LEU A 107 15.52 -4.88 7.71
CA LEU A 107 15.28 -6.27 7.38
C LEU A 107 14.62 -6.40 6.00
N ALA A 108 13.65 -5.56 5.67
CA ALA A 108 13.04 -5.53 4.33
C ALA A 108 14.08 -5.21 3.23
N LEU A 109 15.03 -4.31 3.49
CA LEU A 109 16.14 -4.00 2.58
C LEU A 109 17.12 -5.17 2.42
N LEU A 110 17.42 -5.91 3.50
CA LEU A 110 18.25 -7.11 3.42
C LEU A 110 17.58 -8.20 2.60
N VAL A 111 16.27 -8.40 2.77
CA VAL A 111 15.46 -9.32 1.96
C VAL A 111 15.47 -8.89 0.48
N PHE A 112 15.43 -7.58 0.19
CA PHE A 112 15.59 -7.06 -1.18
C PHE A 112 16.90 -7.49 -1.83
N PHE A 113 18.03 -7.28 -1.15
CA PHE A 113 19.33 -7.70 -1.70
C PHE A 113 19.44 -9.22 -1.81
N TRP A 114 18.81 -9.95 -0.88
CA TRP A 114 18.77 -11.40 -0.93
C TRP A 114 18.04 -11.91 -2.16
N ASP A 115 16.82 -11.44 -2.43
CA ASP A 115 16.01 -11.88 -3.58
C ASP A 115 16.77 -11.66 -4.90
N VAL A 116 17.22 -10.41 -5.13
CA VAL A 116 17.99 -10.05 -6.34
C VAL A 116 19.26 -10.89 -6.44
N GLY A 117 19.94 -11.12 -5.32
CA GLY A 117 21.15 -11.95 -5.27
C GLY A 117 20.86 -13.40 -5.66
N THR A 118 19.85 -14.02 -5.07
CA THR A 118 19.49 -15.42 -5.36
C THR A 118 19.03 -15.61 -6.80
N ASP A 119 18.29 -14.65 -7.34
CA ASP A 119 17.76 -14.70 -8.70
C ASP A 119 18.89 -14.57 -9.75
N LEU A 120 19.85 -13.67 -9.50
CA LEU A 120 21.06 -13.57 -10.32
C LEU A 120 21.98 -14.80 -10.19
N CYS A 121 22.09 -15.39 -9.00
CA CYS A 121 22.86 -16.64 -8.80
C CYS A 121 22.24 -17.80 -9.60
N LEU A 122 20.92 -17.94 -9.58
CA LEU A 122 20.21 -18.95 -10.37
C LEU A 122 20.39 -18.74 -11.87
N ALA A 123 20.27 -17.49 -12.34
CA ALA A 123 20.51 -17.16 -13.74
C ALA A 123 21.95 -17.52 -14.16
N ALA A 124 22.95 -17.17 -13.34
CA ALA A 124 24.34 -17.51 -13.61
C ALA A 124 24.58 -19.03 -13.66
N GLU A 125 23.92 -19.79 -12.80
CA GLU A 125 24.02 -21.25 -12.77
C GLU A 125 23.37 -21.89 -14.01
N TYR A 126 22.20 -21.42 -14.46
CA TYR A 126 21.58 -21.88 -15.72
C TYR A 126 22.44 -21.54 -16.94
N TYR A 127 23.07 -20.35 -16.94
CA TYR A 127 24.02 -19.98 -18.00
C TYR A 127 25.22 -20.93 -18.03
N ARG A 128 25.78 -21.27 -16.86
CA ARG A 128 26.91 -22.21 -16.75
C ARG A 128 26.55 -23.62 -17.23
N ARG A 129 25.30 -24.04 -17.05
CA ARG A 129 24.76 -25.32 -17.53
C ARG A 129 24.42 -25.36 -19.02
N ARG A 130 24.49 -24.21 -19.70
CA ARG A 130 24.07 -24.00 -21.10
C ARG A 130 22.56 -24.15 -21.33
N ASP A 131 21.77 -24.02 -20.27
CA ASP A 131 20.31 -24.04 -20.36
C ASP A 131 19.77 -22.64 -20.67
N TYR A 132 19.99 -22.20 -21.91
CA TYR A 132 19.71 -20.82 -22.33
C TYR A 132 18.23 -20.43 -22.23
N LEU A 133 17.30 -21.39 -22.33
CA LEU A 133 15.87 -21.14 -22.16
C LEU A 133 15.52 -20.78 -20.71
N TRP A 134 15.98 -21.58 -19.74
CA TRP A 134 15.75 -21.33 -18.32
C TRP A 134 16.49 -20.09 -17.83
N PHE A 135 17.71 -19.87 -18.35
CA PHE A 135 18.44 -18.62 -18.17
C PHE A 135 17.64 -17.40 -18.68
N GLY A 136 17.15 -17.46 -19.92
CA GLY A 136 16.40 -16.36 -20.54
C GLY A 136 15.10 -16.06 -19.81
N LEU A 137 14.34 -17.09 -19.40
CA LEU A 137 13.11 -16.94 -18.63
C LEU A 137 13.36 -16.35 -17.23
N THR A 138 14.38 -16.84 -16.52
CA THR A 138 14.77 -16.30 -15.20
C THR A 138 15.18 -14.84 -15.33
N LEU A 139 16.03 -14.50 -16.31
CA LEU A 139 16.46 -13.13 -16.53
C LEU A 139 15.31 -12.20 -16.96
N PHE A 140 14.35 -12.70 -17.72
CA PHE A 140 13.16 -11.94 -18.11
C PHE A 140 12.33 -11.53 -16.88
N PHE A 141 12.08 -12.46 -15.95
CA PHE A 141 11.35 -12.18 -14.71
C PHE A 141 12.10 -11.27 -13.75
N VAL A 142 13.43 -11.20 -13.82
CA VAL A 142 14.23 -10.24 -13.06
C VAL A 142 14.22 -8.85 -13.71
N LEU A 143 14.48 -8.76 -15.01
CA LEU A 143 14.72 -7.47 -15.67
C LEU A 143 13.44 -6.67 -15.95
N VAL A 144 12.37 -7.33 -16.40
CA VAL A 144 11.13 -6.62 -16.82
C VAL A 144 10.42 -5.96 -15.63
N PRO A 145 10.17 -6.66 -14.51
CA PRO A 145 9.59 -6.04 -13.31
C PRO A 145 10.50 -4.96 -12.71
N SER A 146 11.81 -5.20 -12.62
CA SER A 146 12.79 -4.22 -12.16
C SER A 146 12.71 -2.92 -12.99
N ALA A 147 12.67 -3.03 -14.33
CA ALA A 147 12.50 -1.88 -15.21
C ALA A 147 11.16 -1.15 -14.97
N LEU A 148 10.04 -1.88 -14.84
CA LEU A 148 8.73 -1.29 -14.58
C LEU A 148 8.72 -0.50 -13.27
N VAL A 149 9.21 -1.10 -12.19
CA VAL A 149 9.29 -0.48 -10.86
C VAL A 149 10.21 0.73 -10.90
N GLN A 150 11.28 0.67 -11.67
CA GLN A 150 12.22 1.77 -11.84
C GLN A 150 11.59 2.95 -12.60
N ILE A 151 10.77 2.69 -13.61
CA ILE A 151 9.98 3.69 -14.34
C ILE A 151 8.95 4.36 -13.42
N LEU A 152 8.20 3.56 -12.64
CA LEU A 152 7.22 4.08 -11.68
C LEU A 152 7.87 4.93 -10.60
N SER A 153 9.01 4.49 -10.04
CA SER A 153 9.81 5.26 -9.09
C SER A 153 10.28 6.59 -9.68
N PHE A 154 10.75 6.60 -10.94
CA PHE A 154 11.18 7.83 -11.61
C PHE A 154 10.00 8.79 -11.78
N ARG A 155 8.85 8.28 -12.21
CA ARG A 155 7.64 9.09 -12.43
C ARG A 155 7.18 9.77 -11.14
N TRP A 156 7.22 9.08 -10.00
CA TRP A 156 6.93 9.70 -8.71
C TRP A 156 7.92 10.78 -8.33
N PHE A 157 9.22 10.57 -8.61
CA PHE A 157 10.21 11.62 -8.42
C PHE A 157 9.90 12.86 -9.27
N VAL A 158 9.52 12.67 -10.54
CA VAL A 158 9.11 13.77 -11.42
C VAL A 158 7.89 14.50 -10.86
N GLN A 159 6.89 13.77 -10.38
CA GLN A 159 5.66 14.35 -9.82
C GLN A 159 5.94 15.14 -8.52
N ASP A 160 6.83 14.64 -7.66
CA ASP A 160 7.26 15.34 -6.44
C ASP A 160 8.03 16.62 -6.76
N TYR A 161 8.84 16.61 -7.82
CA TYR A 161 9.68 17.74 -8.19
C TYR A 161 8.93 18.82 -8.99
N THR A 162 7.99 18.42 -9.84
CA THR A 162 7.22 19.33 -10.70
C THR A 162 5.94 19.84 -10.04
N GLY A 163 5.49 19.24 -8.93
CA GLY A 163 4.23 19.60 -8.26
C GLY A 163 2.97 19.35 -9.10
N GLY A 164 3.10 18.65 -10.23
CA GLY A 164 2.13 18.58 -11.31
C GLY A 164 0.97 17.60 -11.11
N GLY A 165 0.30 17.63 -9.95
CA GLY A 165 -0.93 16.87 -9.72
C GLY A 165 -2.22 17.70 -9.80
N LEU A 166 -2.13 19.03 -9.71
CA LEU A 166 -3.27 19.95 -9.61
C LEU A 166 -3.13 21.12 -10.60
N GLY A 167 -2.77 20.81 -11.86
CA GLY A 167 -2.69 21.81 -12.92
C GLY A 167 -4.04 22.12 -13.58
N GLU A 168 -5.01 21.20 -13.50
CA GLU A 168 -6.24 21.29 -14.30
C GLU A 168 -7.54 21.44 -13.49
N VAL A 169 -7.51 21.28 -12.17
CA VAL A 169 -8.69 21.45 -11.31
C VAL A 169 -8.46 22.61 -10.32
N GLU A 170 -9.02 23.75 -10.72
CA GLU A 170 -9.46 24.88 -9.90
C GLU A 170 -8.43 25.61 -9.02
N GLY A 171 -7.96 26.76 -9.54
CA GLY A 171 -7.93 28.04 -8.79
C GLY A 171 -6.98 28.19 -7.61
N LEU A 172 -6.23 27.18 -7.20
CA LEU A 172 -5.27 27.30 -6.10
C LEU A 172 -3.96 27.94 -6.59
N THR A 173 -3.77 29.18 -6.16
CA THR A 173 -2.59 30.03 -6.34
C THR A 173 -1.28 29.27 -6.47
N LYS A 174 -0.52 29.59 -7.52
CA LYS A 174 0.87 29.21 -7.80
C LYS A 174 1.77 29.25 -6.54
N ARG A 175 1.76 28.21 -5.72
CA ARG A 175 2.90 27.85 -4.88
C ARG A 175 3.64 26.76 -5.62
N GLY A 176 4.75 27.16 -6.23
CA GLY A 176 5.70 26.27 -6.89
C GLY A 176 6.29 25.21 -5.93
N PRO A 177 7.35 24.49 -6.32
CA PRO A 177 7.80 23.26 -5.66
C PRO A 177 8.28 23.50 -4.22
N VAL A 178 7.34 23.45 -3.26
CA VAL A 178 7.60 23.68 -1.83
C VAL A 178 8.33 22.50 -1.17
N ALA A 179 8.19 21.27 -1.69
CA ALA A 179 8.70 20.07 -1.02
C ALA A 179 10.25 20.00 -0.92
N LEU A 180 10.98 20.65 -1.83
CA LEU A 180 12.46 20.67 -1.81
C LEU A 180 13.07 22.08 -1.79
N GLY A 181 12.28 23.13 -2.02
CA GLY A 181 12.73 24.53 -1.88
C GLY A 181 13.16 24.87 -0.44
N CYS A 182 12.61 24.18 0.56
CA CYS A 182 12.99 24.35 1.97
C CYS A 182 14.31 23.64 2.35
N LEU A 183 14.74 22.62 1.59
CA LEU A 183 15.99 21.89 1.86
C LEU A 183 17.19 22.50 1.10
N TYR A 184 16.93 23.19 -0.01
CA TYR A 184 17.94 23.89 -0.81
C TYR A 184 17.39 25.23 -1.33
N PRO A 185 17.44 26.31 -0.54
CA PRO A 185 16.96 27.61 -0.96
C PRO A 185 17.96 28.28 -1.91
N GLY A 186 17.49 28.70 -3.09
CA GLY A 186 18.26 29.38 -4.13
C GLY A 186 18.99 28.42 -5.07
N LYS A 187 18.51 28.25 -6.32
CA LYS A 187 19.14 27.32 -7.27
C LYS A 187 19.32 27.91 -8.67
N ASP A 188 20.59 28.03 -9.05
CA ASP A 188 21.04 28.15 -10.42
C ASP A 188 20.61 26.91 -11.24
N ARG A 189 20.28 27.09 -12.52
CA ARG A 189 19.86 26.01 -13.44
C ARG A 189 20.80 24.80 -13.44
N LEU A 190 22.09 25.02 -13.14
CA LEU A 190 23.13 23.99 -13.10
C LEU A 190 22.94 22.98 -11.95
N GLN A 191 22.56 23.45 -10.76
CA GLN A 191 22.33 22.57 -9.60
C GLN A 191 21.07 21.72 -9.78
N LEU A 192 20.04 22.29 -10.44
CA LEU A 192 18.85 21.55 -10.82
C LEU A 192 19.20 20.44 -11.82
N ALA A 193 19.91 20.78 -12.90
CA ALA A 193 20.37 19.80 -13.88
C ALA A 193 21.21 18.67 -13.23
N SER A 194 22.09 19.01 -12.29
CA SER A 194 22.88 18.03 -11.55
C SER A 194 22.03 17.06 -10.73
N ILE A 195 20.94 17.51 -10.11
CA ILE A 195 20.04 16.64 -9.32
C ILE A 195 19.26 15.70 -10.22
N TRP A 196 18.74 16.21 -11.33
CA TRP A 196 18.04 15.40 -12.32
C TRP A 196 18.96 14.36 -12.96
N LEU A 197 20.19 14.75 -13.30
CA LEU A 197 21.20 13.84 -13.81
C LEU A 197 21.54 12.76 -12.79
N TRP A 198 21.80 13.14 -11.54
CA TRP A 198 22.08 12.18 -10.46
C TRP A 198 20.94 11.18 -10.25
N GLN A 199 19.69 11.68 -10.22
CA GLN A 199 18.52 10.84 -10.06
C GLN A 199 18.34 9.88 -11.23
N ALA A 200 18.50 10.37 -12.47
CA ALA A 200 18.44 9.56 -13.68
C ALA A 200 19.52 8.47 -13.64
N THR A 201 20.75 8.81 -13.25
CA THR A 201 21.85 7.83 -13.10
C THR A 201 21.51 6.75 -12.09
N ILE A 202 20.97 7.11 -10.92
CA ILE A 202 20.53 6.12 -9.91
C ILE A 202 19.47 5.17 -10.50
N HIS A 203 18.53 5.70 -11.29
CA HIS A 203 17.47 4.90 -11.88
C HIS A 203 18.00 4.00 -13.01
N VAL A 204 18.92 4.49 -13.83
CA VAL A 204 19.59 3.69 -14.88
C VAL A 204 20.42 2.56 -14.29
N LEU A 205 21.05 2.78 -13.13
CA LEU A 205 21.79 1.76 -12.39
C LEU A 205 20.90 0.79 -11.60
N GLN A 206 19.57 0.87 -11.72
CA GLN A 206 18.60 0.08 -10.94
C GLN A 206 18.70 0.27 -9.41
N LEU A 207 19.34 1.35 -8.96
CA LEU A 207 19.51 1.67 -7.53
C LEU A 207 18.38 2.56 -6.99
N GLY A 208 17.32 2.80 -7.77
CA GLY A 208 16.23 3.70 -7.39
C GLY A 208 15.48 3.25 -6.14
N GLN A 209 15.22 1.95 -6.00
CA GLN A 209 14.56 1.41 -4.80
C GLN A 209 15.45 1.56 -3.56
N VAL A 210 16.73 1.19 -3.67
CA VAL A 210 17.72 1.34 -2.59
C VAL A 210 17.80 2.81 -2.14
N TRP A 211 17.81 3.75 -3.08
CA TRP A 211 17.80 5.18 -2.75
C TRP A 211 16.56 5.60 -1.94
N ARG A 212 15.37 5.08 -2.28
CA ARG A 212 14.14 5.34 -1.51
C ARG A 212 14.21 4.74 -0.11
N TYR A 213 14.72 3.52 0.05
CA TYR A 213 14.97 2.91 1.36
C TYR A 213 15.91 3.76 2.23
N ILE A 214 17.02 4.23 1.66
CA ILE A 214 17.97 5.12 2.35
C ILE A 214 17.27 6.42 2.78
N ARG A 215 16.45 7.00 1.91
CA ARG A 215 15.70 8.23 2.22
C ARG A 215 14.67 8.01 3.34
N THR A 216 13.94 6.90 3.34
CA THR A 216 13.01 6.54 4.42
C THR A 216 13.75 6.37 5.75
N LEU A 217 14.90 5.68 5.75
CA LEU A 217 15.73 5.52 6.95
C LEU A 217 16.26 6.86 7.45
N TYR A 218 16.72 7.74 6.54
CA TYR A 218 17.18 9.08 6.89
C TYR A 218 16.06 9.91 7.54
N LEU A 219 14.85 9.91 6.99
CA LEU A 219 13.69 10.60 7.56
C LEU A 219 13.31 10.01 8.93
N GLY A 220 13.40 8.68 9.07
CA GLY A 220 13.23 7.99 10.35
C GLY A 220 14.23 8.47 11.41
N VAL A 221 15.51 8.61 11.06
CA VAL A 221 16.55 9.14 11.96
C VAL A 221 16.34 10.63 12.26
N MET A 222 15.97 11.45 11.27
CA MET A 222 15.71 12.88 11.47
C MET A 222 14.50 13.13 12.36
N SER A 223 13.43 12.33 12.22
CA SER A 223 12.25 12.41 13.09
C SER A 223 12.59 12.27 14.57
N ARG A 224 13.68 11.56 14.89
CA ARG A 224 14.16 11.38 16.25
C ARG A 224 15.06 12.50 16.74
N ARG A 225 15.90 13.03 15.86
CA ARG A 225 16.84 14.11 16.22
C ARG A 225 16.11 15.43 16.42
N GLN A 226 15.09 15.72 15.62
CA GLN A 226 14.35 16.99 15.69
C GLN A 226 13.05 16.85 16.48
N ARG A 227 13.14 17.01 17.81
CA ARG A 227 11.99 16.87 18.73
C ARG A 227 10.85 17.85 18.46
N GLU A 228 11.16 19.10 18.12
CA GLU A 228 10.15 20.14 17.87
C GLU A 228 9.25 19.83 16.67
N HIS A 229 9.74 19.06 15.70
CA HIS A 229 9.04 18.75 14.45
C HIS A 229 8.86 17.25 14.22
N GLN A 230 8.99 16.44 15.28
CA GLN A 230 8.96 14.97 15.22
C GLN A 230 7.79 14.44 14.41
N ARG A 231 6.58 14.99 14.60
CA ARG A 231 5.36 14.58 13.88
C ARG A 231 5.51 14.75 12.37
N ARG A 232 6.00 15.91 11.90
CA ARG A 232 6.11 16.22 10.46
C ARG A 232 7.07 15.26 9.76
N TRP A 233 8.23 15.02 10.37
CA TRP A 233 9.24 14.09 9.87
C TRP A 233 8.78 12.63 9.92
N TYR A 234 8.05 12.24 10.96
CA TYR A 234 7.46 10.90 11.07
C TYR A 234 6.43 10.64 9.97
N TRP A 235 5.52 11.58 9.72
CA TRP A 235 4.55 11.44 8.62
C TRP A 235 5.24 11.43 7.26
N ALA A 236 6.24 12.28 7.04
CA ALA A 236 7.03 12.24 5.81
C ALA A 236 7.74 10.88 5.62
N MET A 237 8.27 10.30 6.69
CA MET A 237 8.82 8.93 6.67
C MET A 237 7.74 7.90 6.33
N MET A 238 6.54 7.99 6.91
CA MET A 238 5.44 7.07 6.64
C MET A 238 4.99 7.10 5.17
N PHE A 239 4.90 8.28 4.55
CA PHE A 239 4.57 8.42 3.13
C PHE A 239 5.64 7.78 2.23
N GLU A 240 6.93 8.06 2.49
CA GLU A 240 8.02 7.43 1.72
C GLU A 240 8.09 5.92 1.95
N TYR A 241 7.80 5.46 3.17
CA TYR A 241 7.72 4.04 3.49
C TYR A 241 6.54 3.37 2.77
N ALA A 242 5.39 4.03 2.64
CA ALA A 242 4.26 3.55 1.84
C ALA A 242 4.61 3.39 0.36
N ASP A 243 5.28 4.37 -0.23
CA ASP A 243 5.76 4.29 -1.60
C ASP A 243 6.72 3.11 -1.81
N VAL A 244 7.68 2.95 -0.89
CA VAL A 244 8.64 1.84 -0.95
C VAL A 244 7.95 0.49 -0.86
N ASN A 245 7.03 0.30 0.09
CA ASN A 245 6.30 -0.97 0.23
C ASN A 245 5.41 -1.25 -0.99
N MET A 246 4.82 -0.22 -1.60
CA MET A 246 4.02 -0.40 -2.80
C MET A 246 4.87 -0.79 -4.01
N LEU A 247 6.02 -0.14 -4.25
CA LEU A 247 6.96 -0.54 -5.31
C LEU A 247 7.45 -1.97 -5.11
N ARG A 248 7.80 -2.30 -3.86
CA ARG A 248 8.25 -3.63 -3.48
C ARG A 248 7.17 -4.69 -3.69
N LEU A 249 5.92 -4.38 -3.34
CA LEU A 249 4.78 -5.25 -3.60
C LEU A 249 4.63 -5.54 -5.10
N LEU A 250 4.71 -4.51 -5.94
CA LEU A 250 4.62 -4.67 -7.40
C LEU A 250 5.78 -5.52 -7.93
N GLU A 251 7.01 -5.24 -7.52
CA GLU A 251 8.20 -6.04 -7.87
C GLU A 251 7.99 -7.51 -7.50
N THR A 252 7.67 -7.79 -6.24
CA THR A 252 7.52 -9.15 -5.71
C THR A 252 6.47 -9.98 -6.46
N PHE A 253 5.35 -9.39 -6.89
CA PHE A 253 4.32 -10.13 -7.63
C PHE A 253 4.58 -10.25 -9.13
N LEU A 254 5.37 -9.35 -9.70
CA LEU A 254 5.74 -9.40 -11.12
C LEU A 254 7.00 -10.23 -11.37
N GLU A 255 7.90 -10.30 -10.39
CA GLU A 255 9.18 -11.03 -10.41
C GLU A 255 9.10 -12.28 -9.53
N SER A 256 9.07 -12.11 -8.20
CA SER A 256 9.33 -13.20 -7.26
C SER A 256 8.27 -14.31 -7.30
N ALA A 257 6.98 -13.98 -7.48
CA ALA A 257 5.91 -14.98 -7.50
C ALA A 257 5.94 -15.86 -8.77
N PRO A 258 5.97 -15.29 -10.00
CA PRO A 258 6.15 -16.08 -11.22
C PRO A 258 7.47 -16.84 -11.24
N GLN A 259 8.55 -16.23 -10.75
CA GLN A 259 9.86 -16.86 -10.64
C GLN A 259 9.83 -18.05 -9.70
N LEU A 260 9.17 -17.95 -8.55
CA LEU A 260 8.98 -19.07 -7.63
C LEU A 260 8.22 -20.23 -8.27
N VAL A 261 7.14 -19.96 -9.03
CA VAL A 261 6.43 -20.99 -9.81
C VAL A 261 7.34 -21.63 -10.84
N LEU A 262 8.15 -20.83 -11.54
CA LEU A 262 9.12 -21.31 -12.53
C LEU A 262 10.17 -22.24 -11.89
N GLN A 263 10.79 -21.84 -10.77
CA GLN A 263 11.81 -22.66 -10.10
C GLN A 263 11.23 -23.98 -9.59
N LEU A 264 10.04 -23.95 -8.99
CA LEU A 264 9.35 -25.17 -8.55
C LEU A 264 9.01 -26.09 -9.74
N CYS A 265 8.60 -25.52 -10.87
CA CYS A 265 8.32 -26.27 -12.09
C CYS A 265 9.56 -26.98 -12.63
N ILE A 266 10.72 -26.29 -12.66
CA ILE A 266 12.01 -26.88 -13.06
C ILE A 266 12.39 -28.01 -12.10
N MET A 267 12.30 -27.80 -10.79
CA MET A 267 12.60 -28.83 -9.78
C MET A 267 11.75 -30.10 -9.97
N ILE A 268 10.47 -29.94 -10.31
CA ILE A 268 9.54 -31.06 -10.55
C ILE A 268 9.88 -31.79 -11.85
N GLN A 269 10.16 -31.05 -12.94
CA GLN A 269 10.44 -31.64 -14.26
C GLN A 269 11.78 -32.38 -14.30
N GLU A 270 12.83 -31.79 -13.72
CA GLU A 270 14.17 -32.37 -13.69
C GLU A 270 14.30 -33.49 -12.65
N ASN A 271 13.30 -33.65 -11.77
CA ASN A 271 13.31 -34.58 -10.62
C ASN A 271 14.60 -34.45 -9.77
N ARG A 272 15.16 -33.24 -9.71
CA ARG A 272 16.43 -32.90 -9.07
C ARG A 272 16.22 -31.64 -8.25
N ALA A 273 16.16 -31.80 -6.94
CA ALA A 273 16.07 -30.68 -6.00
C ALA A 273 17.47 -30.22 -5.61
N GLU A 274 17.99 -29.22 -6.30
CA GLU A 274 19.26 -28.63 -5.90
C GLU A 274 19.12 -27.78 -4.66
N THR A 275 20.14 -27.82 -3.79
CA THR A 275 20.14 -27.07 -2.53
C THR A 275 19.94 -25.58 -2.76
N LEU A 276 20.58 -25.02 -3.79
CA LEU A 276 20.43 -23.62 -4.17
C LEU A 276 19.01 -23.27 -4.60
N GLN A 277 18.39 -24.08 -5.47
CA GLN A 277 17.00 -23.87 -5.91
C GLN A 277 16.00 -23.98 -4.75
N CYS A 278 16.20 -24.94 -3.85
CA CYS A 278 15.35 -25.13 -2.67
C CYS A 278 15.46 -23.95 -1.70
N ILE A 279 16.68 -23.53 -1.37
CA ILE A 279 16.93 -22.37 -0.50
C ILE A 279 16.37 -21.09 -1.14
N SER A 280 16.61 -20.89 -2.45
CA SER A 280 16.07 -19.74 -3.18
C SER A 280 14.55 -19.74 -3.16
N SER A 281 13.90 -20.87 -3.47
CA SER A 281 12.44 -20.97 -3.50
C SER A 281 11.81 -20.69 -2.13
N LEU A 282 12.38 -21.24 -1.05
CA LEU A 282 11.93 -20.97 0.31
C LEU A 282 12.14 -19.50 0.70
N ALA A 283 13.27 -18.92 0.34
CA ALA A 283 13.56 -17.53 0.62
C ALA A 283 12.64 -16.58 -0.14
N SER A 284 12.40 -16.80 -1.44
CA SER A 284 11.46 -16.01 -2.25
C SER A 284 10.03 -16.10 -1.71
N LEU A 285 9.59 -17.28 -1.24
CA LEU A 285 8.28 -17.46 -0.62
C LEU A 285 8.16 -16.68 0.69
N LEU A 286 9.19 -16.72 1.54
CA LEU A 286 9.26 -15.95 2.78
C LEU A 286 9.29 -14.45 2.52
N SER A 287 10.06 -14.00 1.52
CA SER A 287 10.11 -12.60 1.08
C SER A 287 8.74 -12.12 0.63
N LEU A 288 8.05 -12.91 -0.20
CA LEU A 288 6.74 -12.56 -0.72
C LEU A 288 5.69 -12.43 0.40
N ALA A 289 5.68 -13.37 1.34
CA ALA A 289 4.84 -13.28 2.54
C ALA A 289 5.19 -12.04 3.39
N TRP A 290 6.49 -11.74 3.53
CA TRP A 290 6.99 -10.59 4.29
C TRP A 290 6.53 -9.25 3.70
N VAL A 291 6.67 -9.07 2.40
CA VAL A 291 6.28 -7.84 1.70
C VAL A 291 4.78 -7.59 1.84
N LEU A 292 3.94 -8.62 1.68
CA LEU A 292 2.50 -8.54 1.89
C LEU A 292 2.12 -8.18 3.33
N ALA A 293 2.73 -8.85 4.30
CA ALA A 293 2.46 -8.58 5.71
C ALA A 293 2.93 -7.16 6.10
N SER A 294 4.07 -6.72 5.57
CA SER A 294 4.61 -5.36 5.78
C SER A 294 3.70 -4.29 5.19
N TYR A 295 3.22 -4.50 3.97
CA TYR A 295 2.26 -3.63 3.31
C TYR A 295 0.94 -3.55 4.08
N HIS A 296 0.40 -4.68 4.53
CA HIS A 296 -0.85 -4.69 5.29
C HIS A 296 -0.70 -4.06 6.68
N LYS A 297 0.41 -4.32 7.37
CA LYS A 297 0.77 -3.63 8.62
C LYS A 297 0.83 -2.12 8.41
N LEU A 298 1.46 -1.68 7.34
CA LEU A 298 1.60 -0.27 6.99
C LEU A 298 0.26 0.42 6.72
N LEU A 299 -0.61 -0.19 5.91
CA LEU A 299 -1.95 0.35 5.66
C LEU A 299 -2.78 0.47 6.94
N ARG A 300 -2.60 -0.47 7.87
CA ARG A 300 -3.28 -0.43 9.16
C ARG A 300 -2.69 0.61 10.10
N ASP A 301 -1.37 0.69 10.18
CA ASP A 301 -0.66 1.66 11.01
C ASP A 301 -0.80 3.10 10.47
N SER A 302 -1.17 3.29 9.18
CA SER A 302 -1.51 4.59 8.61
C SER A 302 -2.94 5.06 8.90
N ARG A 303 -3.81 4.19 9.44
CA ARG A 303 -5.22 4.51 9.74
C ARG A 303 -5.40 4.90 11.20
N ASP A 304 -5.72 6.16 11.46
CA ASP A 304 -5.92 6.71 12.82
C ASP A 304 -7.12 6.10 13.58
N ASP A 305 -8.06 5.46 12.87
CA ASP A 305 -9.29 4.90 13.46
C ASP A 305 -9.10 3.49 14.06
N GLN A 306 -8.01 2.78 13.75
CA GLN A 306 -7.76 1.43 14.25
C GLN A 306 -6.50 1.38 15.13
N ARG A 307 -6.51 0.50 16.14
CA ARG A 307 -5.30 0.27 16.97
C ARG A 307 -4.17 -0.31 16.09
N SER A 308 -2.98 0.29 16.24
CA SER A 308 -1.73 -0.16 15.62
C SER A 308 -1.53 -1.66 15.81
N MET A 309 -1.16 -2.38 14.75
CA MET A 309 -0.96 -3.83 14.86
C MET A 309 0.22 -4.15 15.75
N SER A 310 -0.03 -4.95 16.79
CA SER A 310 1.04 -5.58 17.56
C SER A 310 1.92 -6.44 16.64
N TYR A 311 3.23 -6.46 16.88
CA TYR A 311 4.18 -7.31 16.16
C TYR A 311 3.80 -8.80 16.19
N ARG A 312 3.14 -9.26 17.25
CA ARG A 312 2.60 -10.63 17.33
C ARG A 312 1.48 -10.85 16.30
N GLY A 313 0.62 -9.85 16.11
CA GLY A 313 -0.40 -9.85 15.07
C GLY A 313 0.22 -9.84 13.67
N ALA A 314 1.27 -9.04 13.45
CA ALA A 314 2.01 -9.03 12.19
C ALA A 314 2.65 -10.41 11.89
N LEU A 315 3.18 -11.11 12.90
CA LEU A 315 3.73 -12.45 12.73
C LEU A 315 2.67 -13.51 12.40
N LEU A 316 1.51 -13.49 13.09
CA LEU A 316 0.40 -14.39 12.74
C LEU A 316 -0.14 -14.12 11.34
N HIS A 317 -0.20 -12.84 10.96
CA HIS A 317 -0.58 -12.41 9.62
C HIS A 317 0.44 -12.89 8.57
N LEU A 318 1.74 -12.80 8.87
CA LEU A 318 2.81 -13.34 8.02
C LEU A 318 2.65 -14.84 7.79
N LEU A 319 2.43 -15.61 8.86
CA LEU A 319 2.22 -17.07 8.77
C LEU A 319 0.98 -17.42 7.96
N TRP A 320 -0.13 -16.72 8.18
CA TRP A 320 -1.35 -16.91 7.39
C TRP A 320 -1.10 -16.66 5.89
N ARG A 321 -0.38 -15.58 5.54
CA ARG A 321 0.00 -15.26 4.15
C ARG A 321 0.93 -16.34 3.58
N LEU A 322 1.90 -16.79 4.37
CA LEU A 322 2.82 -17.85 3.97
C LEU A 322 2.08 -19.13 3.54
N PHE A 323 1.14 -19.61 4.36
CA PHE A 323 0.40 -20.84 4.06
C PHE A 323 -0.55 -20.69 2.87
N THR A 324 -1.29 -19.58 2.80
CA THR A 324 -2.27 -19.34 1.72
C THR A 324 -1.61 -19.16 0.36
N ILE A 325 -0.44 -18.53 0.31
CA ILE A 325 0.31 -18.30 -0.92
C ILE A 325 1.05 -19.57 -1.32
N SER A 326 1.67 -20.26 -0.36
CA SER A 326 2.38 -21.51 -0.62
C SER A 326 1.47 -22.54 -1.30
N SER A 327 0.25 -22.72 -0.79
CA SER A 327 -0.70 -23.67 -1.39
C SER A 327 -1.07 -23.30 -2.83
N ARG A 328 -1.30 -22.01 -3.13
CA ARG A 328 -1.62 -21.56 -4.50
C ARG A 328 -0.43 -21.68 -5.44
N VAL A 329 0.77 -21.28 -4.99
CA VAL A 329 2.01 -21.37 -5.78
C VAL A 329 2.34 -22.82 -6.11
N LEU A 330 2.23 -23.74 -5.14
CA LEU A 330 2.45 -25.17 -5.36
C LEU A 330 1.42 -25.75 -6.35
N ALA A 331 0.14 -25.38 -6.23
CA ALA A 331 -0.89 -25.80 -7.18
C ALA A 331 -0.59 -25.32 -8.60
N LEU A 332 -0.20 -24.04 -8.77
CA LEU A 332 0.19 -23.49 -10.07
C LEU A 332 1.44 -24.17 -10.64
N ALA A 333 2.44 -24.46 -9.80
CA ALA A 333 3.65 -25.16 -10.22
C ALA A 333 3.38 -26.60 -10.66
N LEU A 334 2.52 -27.33 -9.95
CA LEU A 334 2.08 -28.67 -10.32
C LEU A 334 1.25 -28.66 -11.61
N PHE A 335 0.36 -27.69 -11.78
CA PHE A 335 -0.43 -27.57 -13.01
C PHE A 335 0.47 -27.21 -14.21
N ALA A 336 1.44 -26.31 -14.01
CA ALA A 336 2.42 -25.93 -15.01
C ALA A 336 3.34 -27.09 -15.44
N SER A 337 3.67 -28.01 -14.51
CA SER A 337 4.55 -29.15 -14.81
C SER A 337 3.85 -30.25 -15.62
N LEU A 338 2.52 -30.38 -15.50
CA LEU A 338 1.72 -31.37 -16.24
C LEU A 338 1.22 -30.84 -17.59
N PHE A 339 0.85 -29.57 -17.69
CA PHE A 339 0.17 -29.02 -18.87
C PHE A 339 0.74 -27.67 -19.34
N HIS A 340 1.96 -27.66 -19.90
CA HIS A 340 2.70 -26.43 -20.25
C HIS A 340 1.92 -25.39 -21.08
N ILE A 341 1.25 -25.81 -22.16
CA ILE A 341 0.53 -24.89 -23.06
C ILE A 341 -0.79 -24.43 -22.43
N TYR A 342 -1.52 -25.34 -21.79
CA TYR A 342 -2.80 -25.02 -21.14
C TYR A 342 -2.59 -24.12 -19.93
N PHE A 343 -1.46 -24.25 -19.21
CA PHE A 343 -1.08 -23.34 -18.14
C PHE A 343 -1.00 -21.89 -18.61
N GLY A 344 -0.34 -21.64 -19.75
CA GLY A 344 -0.25 -20.30 -20.32
C GLY A 344 -1.62 -19.71 -20.66
N ILE A 345 -2.49 -20.50 -21.29
CA ILE A 345 -3.86 -20.10 -21.62
C ILE A 345 -4.65 -19.80 -20.34
N PHE A 346 -4.57 -20.68 -19.34
CA PHE A 346 -5.22 -20.52 -18.05
C PHE A 346 -4.79 -19.22 -17.35
N VAL A 347 -3.49 -18.95 -17.27
CA VAL A 347 -2.95 -17.73 -16.64
C VAL A 347 -3.45 -16.48 -17.36
N VAL A 348 -3.45 -16.46 -18.69
CA VAL A 348 -3.93 -15.32 -19.47
C VAL A 348 -5.44 -15.11 -19.29
N LEU A 349 -6.24 -16.19 -19.34
CA LEU A 349 -7.69 -16.09 -19.14
C LEU A 349 -8.05 -15.62 -17.72
N HIS A 350 -7.41 -16.19 -16.70
CA HIS A 350 -7.59 -15.78 -15.31
C HIS A 350 -7.20 -14.31 -15.11
N TRP A 351 -6.05 -13.91 -15.66
CA TRP A 351 -5.60 -12.52 -15.61
C TRP A 351 -6.59 -11.58 -16.29
N CYS A 352 -7.06 -11.91 -17.50
CA CYS A 352 -8.07 -11.10 -18.20
C CYS A 352 -9.37 -10.99 -17.38
N ALA A 353 -9.85 -12.09 -16.80
CA ALA A 353 -11.04 -12.09 -15.95
C ALA A 353 -10.86 -11.21 -14.70
N MET A 354 -9.73 -11.36 -13.98
CA MET A 354 -9.45 -10.58 -12.77
C MET A 354 -9.19 -9.11 -13.09
N ALA A 355 -8.43 -8.80 -14.14
CA ALA A 355 -8.20 -7.43 -14.59
C ALA A 355 -9.52 -6.75 -15.00
N PHE A 356 -10.37 -7.43 -15.77
CA PHE A 356 -11.68 -6.92 -16.14
C PHE A 356 -12.55 -6.66 -14.91
N TRP A 357 -12.56 -7.58 -13.94
CA TRP A 357 -13.28 -7.45 -12.67
C TRP A 357 -12.80 -6.22 -11.87
N VAL A 358 -11.48 -6.02 -11.77
CA VAL A 358 -10.89 -4.88 -11.05
C VAL A 358 -11.22 -3.57 -11.76
N VAL A 359 -11.09 -3.49 -13.09
CA VAL A 359 -11.41 -2.28 -13.88
C VAL A 359 -12.90 -1.92 -13.78
N HIS A 360 -13.81 -2.90 -13.87
CA HIS A 360 -15.25 -2.66 -13.73
C HIS A 360 -15.68 -2.39 -12.28
N GLY A 361 -14.80 -2.66 -11.31
CA GLY A 361 -15.00 -2.33 -9.91
C GLY A 361 -15.01 -0.82 -9.60
N GLY A 362 -14.67 0.03 -10.59
CA GLY A 362 -14.68 1.49 -10.53
C GLY A 362 -13.63 2.02 -9.55
N THR A 363 -12.36 1.93 -9.90
CA THR A 363 -11.22 2.20 -9.02
C THR A 363 -10.64 3.60 -9.27
N ASP A 364 -11.23 4.65 -8.71
CA ASP A 364 -10.79 6.06 -8.93
C ASP A 364 -9.42 6.43 -8.29
N PHE A 365 -8.34 5.67 -8.51
CA PHE A 365 -7.08 5.85 -7.76
C PHE A 365 -6.08 6.84 -8.38
N CYS A 366 -6.19 7.18 -9.67
CA CYS A 366 -5.15 7.93 -10.38
C CYS A 366 -5.68 9.19 -11.09
N MET A 367 -4.80 10.19 -11.23
CA MET A 367 -5.10 11.46 -11.91
C MET A 367 -5.29 11.30 -13.43
N SER A 368 -4.69 10.26 -14.02
CA SER A 368 -4.87 9.92 -15.44
C SER A 368 -5.49 8.53 -15.61
N LYS A 369 -6.42 8.42 -16.56
CA LYS A 369 -7.09 7.16 -16.90
C LYS A 369 -6.11 6.05 -17.28
N TRP A 370 -4.99 6.40 -17.90
CA TRP A 370 -3.96 5.44 -18.31
C TRP A 370 -3.20 4.82 -17.13
N GLU A 371 -2.92 5.61 -16.09
CA GLU A 371 -2.23 5.12 -14.89
C GLU A 371 -3.13 4.23 -14.04
N GLU A 372 -4.41 4.58 -13.95
CA GLU A 372 -5.43 3.76 -13.29
C GLU A 372 -5.55 2.40 -13.98
N VAL A 373 -5.65 2.39 -15.31
CA VAL A 373 -5.68 1.16 -16.11
C VAL A 373 -4.41 0.34 -15.86
N LEU A 374 -3.23 0.95 -15.98
CA LEU A 374 -1.96 0.23 -15.75
C LEU A 374 -1.90 -0.38 -14.34
N PHE A 375 -2.29 0.36 -13.31
CA PHE A 375 -2.33 -0.12 -11.93
C PHE A 375 -3.31 -1.29 -11.77
N ASN A 376 -4.53 -1.17 -12.32
CA ASN A 376 -5.53 -2.23 -12.31
C ASN A 376 -5.05 -3.50 -13.04
N MET A 377 -4.31 -3.35 -14.16
CA MET A 377 -3.72 -4.50 -14.87
C MET A 377 -2.68 -5.22 -14.00
N VAL A 378 -1.84 -4.48 -13.27
CA VAL A 378 -0.83 -5.07 -12.37
C VAL A 378 -1.49 -5.73 -11.16
N VAL A 379 -2.52 -5.10 -10.56
CA VAL A 379 -3.35 -5.74 -9.53
C VAL A 379 -3.95 -7.05 -10.06
N GLY A 380 -4.41 -7.07 -11.32
CA GLY A 380 -4.90 -8.29 -11.95
C GLY A 380 -3.87 -9.43 -11.93
N ILE A 381 -2.57 -9.12 -12.04
CA ILE A 381 -1.49 -10.12 -11.91
C ILE A 381 -1.38 -10.61 -10.47
N VAL A 382 -1.45 -9.71 -9.48
CA VAL A 382 -1.45 -10.08 -8.05
C VAL A 382 -2.58 -11.06 -7.73
N TYR A 383 -3.75 -10.87 -8.32
CA TYR A 383 -4.95 -11.70 -8.14
C TYR A 383 -4.78 -13.14 -8.68
N ILE A 384 -3.78 -13.43 -9.52
CA ILE A 384 -3.47 -14.82 -9.90
C ILE A 384 -2.99 -15.62 -8.68
N PHE A 385 -2.23 -14.95 -7.80
CA PHE A 385 -1.54 -15.58 -6.68
C PHE A 385 -2.29 -15.42 -5.35
N CYS A 386 -2.85 -14.25 -5.07
CA CYS A 386 -3.53 -14.00 -3.80
C CYS A 386 -4.59 -12.90 -3.87
N TRP A 387 -5.51 -12.92 -2.91
CA TRP A 387 -6.48 -11.86 -2.73
C TRP A 387 -5.78 -10.57 -2.25
N PHE A 388 -5.93 -9.49 -3.02
CA PHE A 388 -5.39 -8.18 -2.67
C PHE A 388 -6.50 -7.13 -2.65
N ASN A 389 -6.82 -6.57 -1.47
CA ASN A 389 -7.93 -5.64 -1.36
C ASN A 389 -7.56 -4.23 -1.84
N VAL A 390 -8.02 -3.87 -3.04
CA VAL A 390 -7.71 -2.55 -3.64
C VAL A 390 -8.69 -1.46 -3.21
N LYS A 391 -9.99 -1.79 -3.06
CA LYS A 391 -11.06 -0.79 -2.88
C LYS A 391 -11.82 -0.98 -1.57
N GLU A 392 -12.08 0.13 -0.91
CA GLU A 392 -12.88 0.17 0.32
C GLU A 392 -14.36 -0.10 0.03
N GLY A 393 -15.01 -0.91 0.88
CA GLY A 393 -16.39 -1.34 0.70
C GLY A 393 -16.70 -2.67 1.37
N ARG A 394 -17.83 -3.30 1.01
CA ARG A 394 -18.22 -4.63 1.51
C ARG A 394 -17.24 -5.70 1.00
N THR A 395 -16.13 -5.87 1.70
CA THR A 395 -15.04 -6.81 1.35
C THR A 395 -15.49 -8.26 1.36
N ARG A 396 -16.42 -8.62 2.26
CA ARG A 396 -16.90 -10.01 2.45
C ARG A 396 -17.40 -10.65 1.15
N HIS A 397 -18.29 -9.99 0.40
CA HIS A 397 -18.83 -10.58 -0.84
C HIS A 397 -17.79 -10.71 -1.94
N ARG A 398 -16.89 -9.72 -2.07
CA ARG A 398 -15.84 -9.75 -3.10
C ARG A 398 -14.78 -10.83 -2.78
N MET A 399 -14.44 -10.97 -1.51
CA MET A 399 -13.54 -12.00 -1.01
C MET A 399 -14.14 -13.40 -1.23
N VAL A 400 -15.42 -13.60 -0.88
CA VAL A 400 -16.11 -14.87 -1.14
C VAL A 400 -16.11 -15.19 -2.63
N ALA A 401 -16.47 -14.24 -3.49
CA ALA A 401 -16.45 -14.44 -4.95
C ALA A 401 -15.07 -14.87 -5.46
N TYR A 402 -14.00 -14.20 -5.01
CA TYR A 402 -12.63 -14.56 -5.38
C TYR A 402 -12.26 -15.98 -4.93
N TYR A 403 -12.49 -16.32 -3.66
CA TYR A 403 -12.14 -17.66 -3.16
C TYR A 403 -13.01 -18.75 -3.79
N THR A 404 -14.25 -18.46 -4.19
CA THR A 404 -15.07 -19.39 -4.96
C THR A 404 -14.50 -19.64 -6.36
N VAL A 405 -14.04 -18.60 -7.06
CA VAL A 405 -13.36 -18.75 -8.36
C VAL A 405 -12.08 -19.57 -8.20
N VAL A 406 -11.24 -19.21 -7.23
CA VAL A 406 -9.99 -19.94 -6.94
C VAL A 406 -10.25 -21.40 -6.56
N LEU A 407 -11.30 -21.67 -5.77
CA LEU A 407 -11.68 -23.03 -5.42
C LEU A 407 -12.14 -23.82 -6.65
N ALA A 408 -12.97 -23.22 -7.51
CA ALA A 408 -13.44 -23.83 -8.75
C ALA A 408 -12.30 -24.10 -9.74
N GLU A 409 -11.22 -23.32 -9.71
CA GLU A 409 -10.02 -23.54 -10.52
C GLU A 409 -9.10 -24.62 -9.97
N ASN A 410 -9.07 -24.80 -8.65
CA ASN A 410 -8.19 -25.76 -7.98
C ASN A 410 -8.87 -27.13 -7.74
N THR A 411 -10.17 -27.26 -8.02
CA THR A 411 -10.95 -28.50 -7.91
C THR A 411 -11.14 -29.10 -9.29
#